data_AF-H2YLQ1-F1
#
_entry.id   AF-H2YLQ1-F1
#
_cell.length_a   1.000
_cell.length_b   1.000
_cell.length_c   1.000
_cell.angle_alpha   90.00
_cell.angle_beta   90.00
_cell.angle_gamma   90.00
#
_symmetry.space_group_name_H-M   'P 1'
#
loop_
_entity.id
_entity.type
_entity.pdbx_description
1 polymer ?
#
loop_
_entity_poly.entity_id
_entity_poly.type
_entity_poly.pdbx_seq_one_letter_code
_entity_poly.pdbx_strand_id
1 'polypeptide(L)'
;MLECGNQFGYMMSVIGKAKVYHQTKDYQKALQEYLSGYKIAELIGNKMTCMRIHGELALLFQRLSNQEEARSSTLRYHRLLELMDLFCGICGEPMAEKNEQLEALPCSHFFHLKCISSYDTLETRVCPDCHKKSLKQVTL
;
A
#
# COMPACT_ATOMS: atom_id res chain seq x y z
N MET A 1 28.33 -13.73 -6.01
CA MET A 1 28.00 -13.08 -7.30
C MET A 1 26.49 -13.10 -7.44
N LEU A 2 25.83 -11.94 -7.51
CA LEU A 2 24.43 -11.83 -7.93
C LEU A 2 24.45 -11.19 -9.32
N GLU A 3 24.77 -12.01 -10.31
CA GLU A 3 24.62 -11.68 -11.73
C GLU A 3 23.15 -11.82 -12.10
N CYS A 4 22.44 -10.70 -12.13
CA CYS A 4 21.26 -10.43 -12.96
C CYS A 4 20.92 -8.94 -12.77
N GLY A 5 21.18 -8.09 -13.76
CA GLY A 5 20.96 -6.64 -13.69
C GLY A 5 19.49 -6.22 -13.47
N ASN A 6 18.54 -7.14 -13.44
CA ASN A 6 17.12 -6.87 -13.19
C ASN A 6 16.72 -7.26 -11.75
N GLN A 7 17.16 -6.46 -10.78
CA GLN A 7 16.83 -6.65 -9.37
C GLN A 7 15.31 -6.57 -9.11
N PHE A 8 14.59 -5.73 -9.86
CA PHE A 8 13.13 -5.63 -9.76
C PHE A 8 12.43 -6.93 -10.18
N GLY A 9 12.84 -7.52 -11.31
CA GLY A 9 12.28 -8.79 -11.79
C GLY A 9 12.48 -9.92 -10.78
N TYR A 10 13.71 -10.05 -10.26
CA TYR A 10 14.01 -11.05 -9.24
C TYR A 10 13.21 -10.83 -7.95
N MET A 11 13.10 -9.58 -7.48
CA MET A 11 12.26 -9.21 -6.34
C MET A 11 10.80 -9.65 -6.54
N MET A 12 10.20 -9.38 -7.70
CA MET A 12 8.83 -9.78 -8.01
C MET A 12 8.64 -11.30 -8.00
N SER A 13 9.62 -12.04 -8.54
CA SER A 13 9.60 -13.52 -8.50
C SER A 13 9.67 -14.08 -7.08
N VAL A 14 10.54 -13.53 -6.24
CA VAL A 14 10.69 -13.93 -4.82
C VAL A 14 9.40 -13.65 -4.03
N ILE A 15 8.79 -12.47 -4.23
CA ILE A 15 7.50 -12.14 -3.61
C ILE A 15 6.38 -13.06 -4.11
N GLY A 16 6.39 -13.41 -5.40
CA GLY A 16 5.47 -14.40 -5.97
C GLY A 16 5.57 -15.75 -5.28
N LYS A 17 6.79 -16.26 -5.07
CA LYS A 17 7.04 -17.50 -4.31
C LYS A 17 6.55 -17.40 -2.87
N ALA A 18 6.80 -16.28 -2.20
CA ALA A 18 6.36 -16.04 -0.83
C ALA A 18 4.84 -16.17 -0.69
N LYS A 19 4.08 -15.59 -1.63
CA LYS A 19 2.62 -15.70 -1.69
C LYS A 19 2.14 -17.14 -1.89
N VAL A 20 2.79 -17.90 -2.77
CA VAL A 20 2.47 -19.32 -2.97
C VAL A 20 2.69 -20.10 -1.68
N TYR A 21 3.83 -19.94 -1.02
CA TYR A 21 4.09 -20.61 0.26
C TYR A 21 3.10 -20.21 1.35
N HIS A 22 2.69 -18.93 1.39
CA HIS A 22 1.69 -18.46 2.33
C HIS A 22 0.31 -19.10 2.09
N GLN A 23 -0.09 -19.26 0.83
CA GLN A 23 -1.32 -19.96 0.44
C GLN A 23 -1.27 -21.45 0.76
N THR A 24 -0.11 -22.10 0.56
CA THR A 24 0.09 -23.51 0.91
C THR A 24 0.38 -23.74 2.40
N LYS A 25 0.30 -22.69 3.23
CA LYS A 25 0.55 -22.70 4.68
C LYS A 25 1.97 -23.08 5.10
N ASP A 26 2.93 -23.01 4.18
CA ASP A 26 4.35 -23.16 4.48
C ASP A 26 4.92 -21.81 4.98
N TYR A 27 4.50 -21.42 6.18
CA TYR A 27 4.71 -20.06 6.70
C TYR A 27 6.19 -19.71 6.93
N GLN A 28 7.02 -20.70 7.27
CA GLN A 28 8.46 -20.47 7.44
C GLN A 28 9.13 -20.12 6.11
N LYS A 29 8.83 -20.84 5.02
CA LYS A 29 9.36 -20.50 3.70
C LYS A 29 8.80 -19.18 3.18
N ALA A 30 7.50 -18.93 3.40
CA ALA A 30 6.89 -17.65 3.05
C ALA A 30 7.63 -16.49 3.71
N LEU A 31 7.92 -16.60 5.01
CA LEU A 31 8.66 -15.60 5.77
C LEU A 31 10.07 -15.36 5.20
N GLN A 32 10.81 -16.43 4.89
CA GLN A 32 12.15 -16.32 4.31
C GLN A 32 12.14 -15.60 2.95
N GLU A 33 11.21 -15.96 2.07
CA GLU A 33 11.10 -15.33 0.76
C GLU A 33 10.65 -13.86 0.88
N TYR A 34 9.68 -13.53 1.75
CA TYR A 34 9.28 -12.14 1.98
C TYR A 34 10.44 -11.28 2.50
N LEU A 35 11.24 -11.78 3.46
CA LEU A 35 12.41 -11.06 3.97
C LEU A 35 13.51 -10.90 2.91
N SER A 36 13.69 -11.89 2.04
CA SER A 36 14.59 -11.79 0.88
C SER A 36 14.12 -10.72 -0.09
N GLY A 37 12.83 -10.73 -0.46
CA GLY A 37 12.21 -9.72 -1.32
C GLY A 37 12.29 -8.31 -0.72
N TYR A 38 12.10 -8.18 0.60
CA TYR A 38 12.20 -6.91 1.31
C TYR A 38 13.59 -6.27 1.17
N LYS A 39 14.67 -7.04 1.38
CA LYS A 39 16.04 -6.53 1.26
C LYS A 39 16.30 -5.93 -0.12
N ILE A 40 15.72 -6.51 -1.16
CA ILE A 40 15.90 -6.05 -2.54
C ILE A 40 15.01 -4.84 -2.81
N ALA A 41 13.76 -4.86 -2.33
CA ALA A 41 12.85 -3.72 -2.41
C ALA A 41 13.44 -2.48 -1.72
N GLU A 42 14.05 -2.66 -0.55
CA GLU A 42 14.75 -1.61 0.20
C GLU A 42 15.98 -1.10 -0.58
N LEU A 43 16.79 -2.00 -1.11
CA LEU A 43 17.98 -1.66 -1.91
C LEU A 43 17.65 -0.80 -3.14
N ILE A 44 16.57 -1.11 -3.85
CA ILE A 44 16.14 -0.37 -5.05
C ILE A 44 15.20 0.81 -4.74
N GLY A 45 14.89 1.07 -3.46
CA GLY A 45 14.02 2.17 -3.04
C GLY A 45 12.53 1.99 -3.35
N ASN A 46 12.05 0.76 -3.58
CA ASN A 46 10.64 0.47 -3.87
C ASN A 46 9.79 0.45 -2.60
N LYS A 47 9.45 1.64 -2.10
CA LYS A 47 8.65 1.85 -0.87
C LYS A 47 7.28 1.18 -0.92
N MET A 48 6.61 1.19 -2.08
CA MET A 48 5.29 0.56 -2.26
C MET A 48 5.37 -0.96 -1.99
N THR A 49 6.44 -1.60 -2.46
CA THR A 49 6.64 -3.04 -2.23
C THR A 49 7.08 -3.32 -0.80
N CYS A 50 7.94 -2.49 -0.20
CA CYS A 50 8.27 -2.58 1.23
C CYS A 50 7.01 -2.51 2.11
N MET A 51 6.11 -1.57 1.81
CA MET A 51 4.83 -1.42 2.51
C MET A 51 4.02 -2.70 2.43
N ARG A 52 3.77 -3.21 1.21
CA ARG A 52 3.01 -4.45 1.01
C ARG A 52 3.63 -5.63 1.76
N ILE A 53 4.96 -5.78 1.72
CA ILE A 53 5.65 -6.86 2.44
C ILE A 53 5.44 -6.74 3.95
N HIS A 54 5.51 -5.54 4.54
CA HIS A 54 5.23 -5.37 5.97
C HIS A 54 3.81 -5.77 6.37
N GLY A 55 2.82 -5.50 5.52
CA GLY A 55 1.45 -5.99 5.73
C GLY A 55 1.38 -7.53 5.73
N GLU A 56 2.02 -8.18 4.75
CA GLU A 56 2.07 -9.64 4.67
C GLU A 56 2.84 -10.28 5.84
N LEU A 57 3.96 -9.67 6.25
CA LEU A 57 4.75 -10.11 7.40
C LEU A 57 3.95 -10.02 8.69
N ALA A 58 3.19 -8.95 8.91
CA ALA A 58 2.33 -8.81 10.08
C ALA A 58 1.33 -9.98 10.18
N LEU A 59 0.67 -10.32 9.06
CA LEU A 59 -0.25 -11.46 8.99
C LEU A 59 0.45 -12.81 9.24
N LEU A 60 1.65 -13.00 8.70
CA LEU A 60 2.43 -14.22 8.92
C LEU A 60 2.87 -14.37 10.37
N PHE A 61 3.37 -13.31 10.99
CA PHE A 61 3.78 -13.32 12.40
C PHE A 61 2.61 -13.59 13.34
N GLN A 62 1.42 -13.05 13.05
CA GLN A 62 0.19 -13.40 13.79
C GLN A 62 -0.11 -14.90 13.70
N ARG A 63 0.01 -15.52 12.51
CA ARG A 63 -0.20 -16.97 12.33
C ARG A 63 0.85 -17.84 13.02
N LEU A 64 2.05 -17.31 13.21
CA LEU A 64 3.15 -17.95 13.94
C LEU A 64 3.13 -17.63 15.45
N SER A 65 2.09 -16.97 15.95
CA SER A 65 1.96 -16.52 17.34
C SER A 65 3.09 -15.60 17.82
N ASN A 66 3.77 -14.92 16.89
CA ASN A 66 4.83 -13.97 17.21
C ASN A 66 4.28 -12.53 17.21
N GLN A 67 3.76 -12.09 18.37
CA GLN A 67 3.02 -10.83 18.47
C GLN A 67 3.90 -9.58 18.38
N GLU A 68 5.13 -9.63 18.88
CA GLU A 68 6.06 -8.50 18.88
C GLU A 68 6.44 -8.11 17.43
N GLU A 69 6.84 -9.11 16.63
CA GLU A 69 7.21 -8.91 15.23
C GLU A 69 6.00 -8.56 14.36
N ALA A 70 4.82 -9.10 14.68
CA ALA A 70 3.58 -8.70 14.04
C ALA A 70 3.33 -7.20 14.25
N ARG A 71 3.39 -6.73 15.50
CA ARG A 71 3.21 -5.32 15.86
C ARG A 71 4.25 -4.42 15.19
N SER A 72 5.52 -4.83 15.21
CA SER A 72 6.61 -4.10 14.56
C SER A 72 6.38 -3.97 13.05
N SER A 73 5.91 -5.04 12.40
CA SER A 73 5.60 -5.03 10.97
C SER A 73 4.41 -4.13 10.65
N THR A 74 3.33 -4.17 11.45
CA THR A 74 2.18 -3.27 11.32
C THR A 74 2.59 -1.79 11.48
N LEU A 75 3.47 -1.46 12.43
CA LEU A 75 3.96 -0.08 12.59
C LEU A 75 4.75 0.41 11.38
N ARG A 76 5.60 -0.45 10.80
CA ARG A 76 6.36 -0.13 9.58
C ARG A 76 5.44 0.04 8.38
N TYR A 77 4.38 -0.77 8.30
CA TYR A 77 3.34 -0.66 7.29
C TYR A 77 2.67 0.73 7.32
N HIS A 78 2.13 1.13 8.48
CA HIS A 78 1.47 2.44 8.62
C HIS A 78 2.41 3.62 8.36
N ARG A 79 3.66 3.55 8.85
CA ARG A 79 4.65 4.60 8.57
C ARG A 79 4.90 4.79 7.08
N LEU A 80 4.89 3.70 6.30
CA LEU A 80 5.07 3.78 4.85
C LEU A 80 3.83 4.31 4.13
N LEU A 81 2.62 3.98 4.61
CA LEU A 81 1.39 4.61 4.11
C LEU A 81 1.41 6.13 4.33
N GLU A 82 1.80 6.57 5.54
CA GLU A 82 1.91 7.99 5.89
C GLU A 82 2.95 8.69 5.02
N LEU A 83 4.14 8.09 4.87
CA LEU A 83 5.22 8.65 4.06
C LEU A 83 4.86 8.81 2.57
N MET A 84 3.91 8.01 2.08
CA MET A 84 3.48 8.01 0.68
C MET A 84 2.12 8.71 0.49
N ASP A 85 1.56 9.33 1.53
CA ASP A 85 0.25 10.00 1.53
C ASP A 85 -0.88 9.11 0.96
N LEU A 86 -0.87 7.82 1.29
CA LEU A 86 -1.82 6.84 0.77
C LEU A 86 -3.10 6.69 1.62
N PHE A 87 -3.56 7.78 2.21
CA PHE A 87 -4.81 7.83 2.99
C PHE A 87 -5.82 8.77 2.33
N CYS A 88 -7.09 8.35 2.36
CA CYS A 88 -8.18 9.20 1.90
C CYS A 88 -8.44 10.30 2.95
N GLY A 89 -8.25 11.57 2.59
CA GLY A 89 -8.44 12.71 3.52
C GLY A 89 -9.88 12.90 4.05
N ILE A 90 -10.86 12.15 3.54
CA ILE A 90 -12.26 12.21 3.98
C ILE A 90 -12.56 11.15 5.06
N CYS A 91 -12.17 9.90 4.84
CA CYS A 91 -12.48 8.80 5.76
C CYS A 91 -11.29 8.34 6.60
N GLY A 92 -10.06 8.74 6.27
CA GLY A 92 -8.83 8.33 6.93
C GLY A 92 -8.36 6.91 6.60
N GLU A 93 -9.04 6.19 5.71
CA GLU A 93 -8.69 4.82 5.34
C GLU A 93 -7.62 4.75 4.24
N PRO A 94 -6.77 3.70 4.21
CA PRO A 94 -5.78 3.48 3.14
C PRO A 94 -6.39 3.33 1.74
N MET A 95 -5.76 3.88 0.70
CA MET A 95 -6.26 3.86 -0.68
C MET A 95 -5.67 2.75 -1.58
N ALA A 96 -4.73 1.94 -1.07
CA ALA A 96 -3.93 0.99 -1.88
C ALA A 96 -4.06 -0.48 -1.46
N GLU A 97 -4.97 -0.81 -0.53
CA GLU A 97 -5.13 -2.18 0.00
C GLU A 97 -6.11 -3.03 -0.82
N LYS A 98 -7.19 -2.41 -1.28
CA LYS A 98 -8.29 -3.07 -1.97
C LYS A 98 -8.42 -2.49 -3.37
N ASN A 99 -9.11 -3.20 -4.25
CA ASN A 99 -9.46 -2.70 -5.57
C ASN A 99 -10.62 -1.70 -5.46
N GLU A 100 -10.35 -0.55 -4.84
CA GLU A 100 -11.29 0.53 -4.60
C GLU A 100 -11.26 1.53 -5.75
N GLN A 101 -12.42 2.09 -6.08
CA GLN A 101 -12.49 3.17 -7.07
C GLN A 101 -11.99 4.46 -6.40
N LEU A 102 -10.98 5.07 -7.01
CA LEU A 102 -10.41 6.34 -6.58
C LEU A 102 -10.76 7.43 -7.59
N GLU A 103 -10.96 8.64 -7.11
CA GLU A 103 -11.12 9.85 -7.92
C GLU A 103 -9.94 10.78 -7.65
N ALA A 104 -9.33 11.28 -8.73
CA ALA A 104 -8.32 12.33 -8.66
C ALA A 104 -8.97 13.68 -8.96
N LEU A 105 -8.80 14.65 -8.06
CA LEU A 105 -9.22 16.03 -8.32
C LEU A 105 -8.19 16.77 -9.18
N PRO A 106 -8.54 17.91 -9.83
CA PRO A 106 -7.58 18.71 -10.61
C PRO A 106 -6.36 19.20 -9.82
N CYS A 107 -6.46 19.25 -8.50
CA CYS A 107 -5.34 19.56 -7.59
C CYS A 107 -4.41 18.37 -7.31
N SER A 108 -4.60 17.23 -7.99
CA SER A 108 -3.84 15.98 -7.83
C SER A 108 -4.01 15.26 -6.48
N HIS A 109 -4.99 15.63 -5.66
CA HIS A 109 -5.37 14.85 -4.48
C HIS A 109 -6.30 13.71 -4.91
N PHE A 110 -6.13 12.56 -4.27
CA PHE A 110 -6.89 11.34 -4.51
C PHE A 110 -7.80 11.05 -3.33
N PHE A 111 -9.02 10.60 -3.62
CA PHE A 111 -9.99 10.16 -2.61
C PHE A 111 -10.68 8.90 -3.09
N HIS A 112 -11.27 8.13 -2.18
CA HIS A 112 -12.25 7.11 -2.59
C HIS A 112 -13.41 7.77 -3.33
N LEU A 113 -13.82 7.21 -4.47
CA LEU A 113 -14.91 7.74 -5.29
C LEU A 113 -16.19 7.93 -4.46
N LYS A 114 -16.50 6.97 -3.58
CA LYS A 114 -17.67 7.03 -2.68
C LYS A 114 -17.57 8.19 -1.68
N CYS A 115 -16.38 8.46 -1.15
CA CYS A 115 -16.15 9.53 -0.19
C CYS A 115 -16.31 10.90 -0.85
N ILE A 116 -15.65 11.13 -1.99
CA ILE A 116 -15.76 12.42 -2.68
C ILE A 116 -17.16 12.67 -3.24
N SER A 117 -17.85 11.64 -3.74
CA SER A 117 -19.23 11.77 -4.22
C SER A 117 -20.18 12.19 -3.11
N SER A 118 -20.00 11.64 -1.89
CA SER A 118 -20.80 12.02 -0.73
C SER A 118 -20.47 13.45 -0.27
N TYR A 119 -19.20 13.84 -0.33
CA TYR A 119 -18.76 15.19 0.02
C TYR A 119 -19.29 16.26 -0.95
N ASP A 120 -19.27 16.01 -2.27
CA ASP A 120 -19.77 16.95 -3.28
C ASP A 120 -21.28 17.22 -3.14
N THR A 121 -22.07 16.25 -2.68
CA THR A 121 -23.51 16.46 -2.41
C THR A 121 -23.78 17.44 -1.27
N LEU A 122 -22.80 17.74 -0.42
CA LEU A 122 -22.89 18.74 0.64
C LEU A 122 -22.55 20.17 0.15
N GLU A 123 -22.50 20.39 -1.17
CA GLU A 123 -22.22 21.66 -1.87
C GLU A 123 -20.83 22.29 -1.65
N THR A 124 -19.92 21.59 -0.97
CA THR A 124 -18.53 22.00 -0.80
C THR A 124 -17.72 21.69 -2.06
N ARG A 125 -17.78 22.54 -3.08
CA ARG A 125 -17.02 22.39 -4.35
C ARG A 125 -15.51 22.69 -4.24
N VAL A 126 -14.89 22.25 -3.16
CA VAL A 126 -13.46 22.46 -2.86
C VAL A 126 -12.82 21.13 -2.46
N CYS A 127 -11.53 20.97 -2.74
CA CYS A 127 -10.79 19.80 -2.30
C CYS A 127 -10.73 19.76 -0.76
N PRO A 128 -11.02 18.61 -0.11
CA PRO A 128 -10.88 18.45 1.34
C PRO A 128 -9.48 18.76 1.89
N ASP A 129 -8.42 18.40 1.15
CA ASP A 129 -7.04 18.49 1.67
C ASP A 129 -6.41 19.87 1.44
N CYS A 130 -6.70 20.52 0.31
CA CYS A 130 -6.04 21.78 -0.08
C CYS A 130 -6.97 22.95 -0.33
N HIS A 131 -8.28 22.76 -0.20
CA HIS A 131 -9.33 23.78 -0.37
C HIS A 131 -9.37 24.49 -1.73
N LYS A 132 -8.64 23.99 -2.74
CA LYS A 132 -8.73 24.49 -4.12
C LYS A 132 -10.05 24.06 -4.75
N LYS A 133 -10.66 24.92 -5.58
CA LYS A 133 -11.93 24.61 -6.27
C LYS A 133 -11.80 23.36 -7.13
N SER A 134 -12.77 22.46 -6.97
CA SER A 134 -12.96 21.28 -7.83
C SER A 134 -13.62 21.75 -9.14
N LEU A 135 -12.82 22.18 -10.12
CA LEU A 135 -13.34 22.51 -11.45
C LEU A 135 -13.54 21.21 -12.24
N LYS A 136 -14.70 20.56 -12.08
CA LYS A 136 -15.35 19.95 -13.23
C LYS A 136 -16.24 21.04 -13.84
N GLN A 137 -15.70 21.81 -14.78
CA GLN A 137 -16.56 22.58 -15.68
C GLN A 137 -17.38 21.55 -16.47
N VAL A 138 -18.68 21.48 -16.18
CA VAL A 138 -19.63 20.86 -17.10
C VAL A 138 -19.77 21.84 -18.26
N THR A 139 -19.04 21.62 -19.35
CA THR A 139 -19.34 22.25 -20.62
C THR A 139 -20.61 21.59 -21.18
N LEU A 140 -21.72 22.32 -21.13
CA LEU A 140 -22.82 22.25 -22.09
C LEU A 140 -23.20 23.68 -22.47
#